data_AF-A0A356ICP6-F1
#
_entry.id   AF-A0A356ICP6-F1
#
_cell.length_a   1.000
_cell.length_b   1.000
_cell.length_c   1.000
_cell.angle_alpha   90.00
_cell.angle_beta   90.00
_cell.angle_gamma   90.00
#
_symmetry.space_group_name_H-M   'P 1'
#
loop_
_entity.id
_entity.type
_entity.pdbx_description
1 polymer ?
#
loop_
_entity_poly.entity_id
_entity_poly.type
_entity_poly.pdbx_seq_one_letter_code
_entity_poly.pdbx_strand_id
1 'polypeptide(L)'
;TIEISNDPVEVSVKFLEITLDETVSVIHKHRMGSCAGQLVATLEGIQYETNHKDAFTVSLSDLEEFNVDYLEHTLHIKPTSGRGYNFTDEQPNADALFVFHRDVETALARLETGDQP
;
A
#
# COMPACT_ATOMS: atom_id res chain seq x y z
N THR A 1 45.97 23.31 12.25
CA THR A 1 46.50 21.97 12.59
C THR A 1 45.32 21.07 12.80
N ILE A 2 45.22 19.95 12.10
CA ILE A 2 44.16 18.96 12.30
C ILE A 2 44.73 17.91 13.26
N GLU A 3 44.12 17.76 14.43
CA GLU A 3 44.46 16.72 15.41
C GLU A 3 43.64 15.47 15.10
N ILE A 4 44.32 14.34 14.91
CA ILE A 4 43.70 13.03 14.67
C ILE A 4 44.06 12.16 15.88
N SER A 5 43.07 11.84 16.71
CA SER A 5 43.21 10.93 17.85
C SER A 5 43.12 9.47 17.39
N ASN A 6 43.90 8.58 18.04
CA ASN A 6 43.95 7.13 17.75
C ASN A 6 42.90 6.31 18.54
N ASP A 7 41.96 6.98 19.20
CA ASP A 7 40.92 6.31 19.98
C ASP A 7 39.88 5.69 19.02
N PRO A 8 39.56 4.39 19.17
CA PRO A 8 38.55 3.74 18.34
C PRO A 8 37.20 4.44 18.48
N VAL A 9 36.63 4.88 17.35
CA VAL A 9 35.25 5.37 17.31
C VAL A 9 34.33 4.16 17.16
N GLU A 10 33.55 3.88 18.20
CA GLU A 10 32.51 2.85 18.13
C GLU A 10 31.25 3.44 17.49
N VAL A 11 30.82 2.86 16.37
CA VAL A 11 29.59 3.22 15.67
C VAL A 11 28.64 2.03 15.76
N SER A 12 27.56 2.19 16.51
CA SER A 12 26.47 1.20 16.56
C SER A 12 25.40 1.55 15.52
N VAL A 13 25.18 0.64 14.55
CA VAL A 13 24.13 0.77 13.54
C VAL A 13 23.02 -0.24 13.86
N LYS A 14 21.77 0.24 13.92
CA LYS A 14 20.57 -0.62 13.92
C LYS A 14 19.86 -0.46 12.58
N PHE A 15 19.52 -1.59 11.97
CA PHE A 15 18.75 -1.62 10.74
C PHE A 15 17.27 -1.82 11.08
N LEU A 16 16.41 -1.01 10.48
CA LEU A 16 14.97 -1.19 10.51
C LEU A 16 14.59 -2.11 9.34
N GLU A 17 13.95 -3.23 9.65
CA GLU A 17 13.38 -4.15 8.65
C GLU A 17 11.87 -3.92 8.57
N ILE A 18 11.41 -3.43 7.42
CA ILE A 18 9.99 -3.27 7.09
C ILE A 18 9.71 -4.20 5.91
N THR A 19 8.64 -4.97 6.00
CA THR A 19 8.17 -5.86 4.93
C THR A 19 6.71 -5.55 4.63
N LEU A 20 6.37 -5.51 3.35
CA LEU A 20 5.01 -5.42 2.85
C LEU A 20 4.90 -6.32 1.62
N ASP A 21 4.02 -7.31 1.69
CA ASP A 21 3.72 -8.27 0.61
C ASP A 21 2.29 -8.78 0.80
N GLU A 22 1.33 -7.85 0.67
CA GLU A 22 -0.09 -8.13 0.92
C GLU A 22 -0.82 -8.35 -0.39
N THR A 23 -1.73 -9.32 -0.42
CA THR A 23 -2.55 -9.61 -1.60
C THR A 23 -4.01 -9.86 -1.20
N VAL A 24 -4.93 -9.22 -1.92
CA VAL A 24 -6.38 -9.42 -1.72
C VAL A 24 -7.11 -9.56 -3.05
N SER A 25 -8.04 -10.51 -3.13
CA SER A 25 -8.93 -10.67 -4.29
C SER A 25 -10.01 -9.59 -4.26
N VAL A 26 -10.29 -8.98 -5.41
CA VAL A 26 -11.22 -7.85 -5.50
C VAL A 26 -12.09 -7.90 -6.76
N ILE A 27 -13.26 -7.30 -6.66
CA ILE A 27 -14.13 -6.98 -7.78
C ILE A 27 -14.09 -5.47 -8.01
N HIS A 28 -13.64 -5.05 -9.20
CA HIS A 28 -13.70 -3.67 -9.63
C HIS A 28 -14.97 -3.41 -10.44
N LYS A 29 -15.78 -2.42 -10.02
CA LYS A 29 -17.00 -2.01 -10.72
C LYS A 29 -16.72 -0.87 -11.69
N HIS A 30 -17.16 -1.04 -12.94
CA HIS A 30 -17.05 -0.02 -13.98
C HIS A 30 -18.45 0.43 -14.39
N ARG A 31 -18.52 1.45 -15.26
CA ARG A 31 -19.79 1.96 -15.80
C ARG A 31 -20.66 0.88 -16.46
N MET A 32 -20.05 -0.14 -17.05
CA MET A 32 -20.73 -1.29 -17.64
C MET A 32 -20.01 -2.58 -17.25
N GLY A 33 -20.51 -3.23 -16.19
CA GLY A 33 -20.01 -4.52 -15.71
C GLY A 33 -18.95 -4.42 -14.60
N SER A 34 -18.36 -5.56 -14.28
CA SER A 34 -17.31 -5.70 -13.28
C SER A 34 -16.18 -6.59 -13.80
N CYS A 35 -14.97 -6.40 -13.28
CA CYS A 35 -13.88 -7.34 -13.48
C CYS A 35 -13.33 -7.79 -12.12
N ALA A 36 -13.01 -9.07 -12.03
CA ALA A 36 -12.27 -9.62 -10.91
C ALA A 36 -10.76 -9.44 -11.13
N GLY A 37 -10.02 -9.36 -10.03
CA GLY A 37 -8.58 -9.29 -10.04
C GLY A 37 -8.01 -9.37 -8.63
N GLN A 38 -6.76 -8.98 -8.47
CA GLN A 38 -6.09 -8.93 -7.17
C GLN A 38 -5.45 -7.57 -6.98
N LEU A 39 -5.53 -7.03 -5.77
CA LEU A 39 -4.63 -5.97 -5.34
C LEU A 39 -3.42 -6.61 -4.68
N VAL A 40 -2.24 -6.23 -5.15
CA VAL A 40 -0.95 -6.64 -4.60
C VAL A 40 -0.26 -5.38 -4.10
N ALA A 41 0.08 -5.34 -2.81
CA ALA A 41 0.80 -4.23 -2.20
C ALA A 41 2.18 -4.66 -1.74
N THR A 42 3.18 -3.92 -2.19
CA THR A 42 4.57 -4.04 -1.76
C THR A 42 5.10 -2.67 -1.36
N LEU A 43 6.34 -2.60 -0.86
CA LEU A 43 6.98 -1.31 -0.57
C LEU A 43 7.18 -0.43 -1.81
N GLU A 44 7.13 -1.01 -3.02
CA GLU A 44 7.21 -0.25 -4.27
C GLU A 44 5.88 0.43 -4.63
N GLY A 45 4.75 -0.11 -4.16
CA GLY A 45 3.44 0.37 -4.59
C GLY A 45 2.32 -0.64 -4.48
N ILE A 46 1.17 -0.23 -5.03
CA ILE A 46 -0.01 -1.07 -5.20
C ILE A 46 -0.19 -1.38 -6.69
N GLN A 47 -0.39 -2.66 -6.99
CA GLN A 47 -0.71 -3.15 -8.33
C GLN A 47 -2.11 -3.78 -8.33
N TYR A 48 -2.93 -3.39 -9.29
CA TYR A 48 -4.17 -4.10 -9.60
C TYR A 48 -3.93 -5.07 -10.76
N GLU A 49 -3.89 -6.36 -10.44
CA GLU A 49 -3.70 -7.45 -11.38
C GLU A 49 -5.04 -7.97 -11.88
N THR A 50 -5.29 -7.81 -13.18
CA THR A 50 -6.49 -8.33 -13.83
C THR A 50 -6.23 -8.59 -15.31
N ASN A 51 -7.05 -9.43 -15.93
CA ASN A 51 -7.06 -9.65 -17.38
C ASN A 51 -7.81 -8.54 -18.15
N HIS A 52 -8.26 -7.49 -17.46
CA HIS A 52 -8.94 -6.34 -18.03
C HIS A 52 -7.98 -5.16 -18.23
N LYS A 53 -8.35 -4.21 -19.09
CA LYS A 53 -7.55 -2.99 -19.39
C LYS A 53 -7.41 -2.02 -18.21
N ASP A 54 -8.09 -2.30 -17.11
CA ASP A 54 -8.10 -1.47 -15.90
C ASP A 54 -6.97 -1.83 -14.95
N ALA A 55 -6.12 -2.81 -15.30
CA ALA A 55 -4.88 -3.08 -14.60
C ALA A 55 -4.02 -1.82 -14.50
N PHE A 56 -3.43 -1.61 -13.32
CA PHE A 56 -2.54 -0.47 -13.07
C PHE A 56 -1.50 -0.82 -12.01
N THR A 57 -0.46 0.00 -11.94
CA THR A 57 0.51 0.03 -10.84
C THR A 57 0.69 1.48 -10.42
N VAL A 58 0.72 1.75 -9.11
CA VAL A 58 0.93 3.07 -8.53
C VAL A 58 1.92 2.99 -7.38
N SER A 59 2.88 3.92 -7.35
CA SER A 59 3.77 4.06 -6.20
C SER A 59 2.99 4.46 -4.96
N LEU A 60 3.45 4.01 -3.78
CA LEU A 60 2.90 4.45 -2.50
C LEU A 60 2.95 6.00 -2.35
N SER A 61 3.99 6.65 -2.90
CA SER A 61 4.12 8.12 -2.89
C SER A 61 3.14 8.85 -3.79
N ASP A 62 2.56 8.15 -4.77
CA ASP A 62 1.70 8.73 -5.80
C ASP A 62 0.21 8.47 -5.51
N LEU A 63 -0.12 7.92 -4.35
CA LEU A 63 -1.50 7.74 -3.89
C LEU A 63 -2.05 9.08 -3.38
N GLU A 64 -3.08 9.59 -4.05
CA GLU A 64 -3.85 10.76 -3.60
C GLU A 64 -4.92 10.34 -2.59
N GLU A 65 -5.61 9.23 -2.83
CA GLU A 65 -6.59 8.67 -1.90
C GLU A 65 -6.40 7.15 -1.78
N PHE A 66 -6.36 6.66 -0.54
CA PHE A 66 -6.35 5.24 -0.20
C PHE A 66 -7.20 5.04 1.07
N ASN A 67 -8.49 4.73 0.89
CA ASN A 67 -9.44 4.69 1.99
C ASN A 67 -10.48 3.59 1.83
N VAL A 68 -10.95 3.06 2.96
CA VAL A 68 -12.04 2.08 3.00
C VAL A 68 -13.32 2.75 3.53
N ASP A 69 -14.43 2.54 2.82
CA ASP A 69 -15.78 2.84 3.29
C ASP A 69 -16.41 1.57 3.84
N TYR A 70 -16.59 1.51 5.16
CA TYR A 70 -17.17 0.36 5.85
C TYR A 70 -18.67 0.21 5.62
N LEU A 71 -19.40 1.30 5.39
CA LEU A 71 -20.84 1.24 5.18
C LEU A 71 -21.13 0.75 3.76
N GLU A 72 -20.33 1.21 2.80
CA GLU A 72 -20.42 0.83 1.38
C GLU A 72 -19.58 -0.40 1.02
N HIS A 73 -18.85 -0.98 1.99
CA HIS A 73 -17.98 -2.15 1.82
C HIS A 73 -17.03 -2.01 0.62
N THR A 74 -16.43 -0.83 0.48
CA THR A 74 -15.66 -0.45 -0.71
C THR A 74 -14.29 0.10 -0.33
N LEU A 75 -13.25 -0.34 -1.04
CA LEU A 75 -11.91 0.27 -0.99
C LEU A 75 -11.74 1.22 -2.18
N HIS A 76 -11.46 2.48 -1.90
CA HIS A 76 -11.15 3.51 -2.89
C HIS A 76 -9.63 3.68 -3.02
N ILE A 77 -9.16 3.65 -4.27
CA ILE A 77 -7.76 3.95 -4.61
C ILE A 77 -7.75 5.00 -5.71
N LYS A 78 -7.07 6.12 -5.47
CA LYS A 78 -6.89 7.19 -6.45
C LYS A 78 -5.42 7.56 -6.54
N PRO A 79 -4.76 7.21 -7.65
CA PRO A 79 -3.47 7.79 -7.99
C PRO A 79 -3.58 9.30 -8.23
N THR A 80 -2.54 10.05 -7.90
CA THR A 80 -2.42 11.50 -8.13
C THR A 80 -2.55 11.84 -9.62
N SER A 81 -2.13 10.93 -10.49
CA SER A 81 -2.37 11.02 -11.92
C SER A 81 -3.28 9.88 -12.38
N GLY A 82 -4.46 10.22 -12.89
CA GLY A 82 -5.38 9.24 -13.47
C GLY A 82 -6.78 9.33 -12.89
N ARG A 83 -7.44 8.18 -12.81
CA ARG A 83 -8.82 8.05 -12.28
C ARG A 83 -8.79 7.31 -10.95
N GLY A 84 -9.84 7.52 -10.15
CA GLY A 84 -10.10 6.70 -8.98
C GLY A 84 -10.69 5.33 -9.34
N TYR A 85 -10.41 4.34 -8.49
CA TYR A 85 -10.85 2.97 -8.60
C TYR A 85 -11.57 2.55 -7.33
N ASN A 86 -12.72 1.88 -7.49
CA ASN A 86 -13.49 1.33 -6.38
C ASN A 86 -13.46 -0.18 -6.45
N PHE A 87 -13.17 -0.81 -5.32
CA PHE A 87 -13.06 -2.25 -5.19
C PHE A 87 -14.00 -2.76 -4.11
N THR A 88 -14.66 -3.87 -4.39
CA THR A 88 -15.47 -4.61 -3.42
C THR A 88 -14.90 -6.01 -3.25
N ASP A 89 -15.19 -6.65 -2.13
CA ASP A 89 -14.91 -8.07 -1.93
C ASP A 89 -16.01 -8.94 -2.58
N GLU A 90 -15.76 -10.23 -2.76
CA GLU A 90 -16.81 -11.18 -3.16
C GLU A 90 -17.83 -11.39 -2.02
N GLN A 91 -17.36 -11.25 -0.78
CA GLN A 91 -18.17 -11.29 0.43
C GLN A 91 -18.81 -9.91 0.71
N PRO A 92 -19.97 -9.89 1.36
CA PRO A 92 -20.71 -8.65 1.61
C PRO A 92 -20.14 -7.78 2.73
N ASN A 93 -19.09 -8.19 3.45
CA ASN A 93 -18.58 -7.55 4.67
C ASN A 93 -17.30 -6.71 4.48
N ALA A 94 -16.61 -6.80 3.33
CA ALA A 94 -15.34 -6.11 3.06
C ALA A 94 -14.22 -6.31 4.10
N ASP A 95 -14.30 -7.33 4.94
CA ASP A 95 -13.31 -7.59 6.01
C ASP A 95 -11.89 -7.72 5.43
N ALA A 96 -11.75 -8.40 4.29
CA ALA A 96 -10.47 -8.58 3.62
C ALA A 96 -9.90 -7.26 3.08
N LEU A 97 -10.75 -6.36 2.56
CA LEU A 97 -10.32 -5.04 2.10
C LEU A 97 -9.84 -4.17 3.25
N PHE A 98 -10.51 -4.26 4.40
CA PHE A 98 -10.09 -3.54 5.59
C PHE A 98 -8.73 -4.03 6.11
N VAL A 99 -8.54 -5.35 6.18
CA VAL A 99 -7.25 -5.92 6.59
C VAL A 99 -6.13 -5.48 5.66
N PHE A 100 -6.35 -5.59 4.34
CA PHE A 100 -5.40 -5.12 3.33
C PHE A 100 -5.06 -3.64 3.51
N HIS A 101 -6.07 -2.77 3.64
CA HIS A 101 -5.87 -1.34 3.86
C HIS A 101 -5.05 -1.05 5.12
N ARG A 102 -5.42 -1.67 6.25
CA ARG A 102 -4.73 -1.51 7.54
C ARG A 102 -3.25 -1.90 7.43
N ASP A 103 -2.95 -3.02 6.79
CA ASP A 103 -1.59 -3.56 6.74
C ASP A 103 -0.68 -2.71 5.85
N VAL A 104 -1.21 -2.18 4.74
CA VAL A 104 -0.52 -1.20 3.88
C VAL A 104 -0.28 0.12 4.62
N GLU A 105 -1.29 0.69 5.29
CA GLU A 105 -1.16 1.92 6.09
C GLU A 105 -0.16 1.76 7.23
N THR A 106 -0.14 0.58 7.86
CA THR A 106 0.83 0.28 8.92
C THR A 106 2.26 0.27 8.38
N ALA A 107 2.49 -0.34 7.21
CA ALA A 107 3.80 -0.32 6.57
C ALA A 107 4.21 1.10 6.15
N LEU A 108 3.30 1.88 5.59
CA LEU A 108 3.49 3.29 5.24
C LEU A 108 3.90 4.13 6.45
N ALA A 109 3.14 4.06 7.54
CA ALA A 109 3.44 4.80 8.75
C ALA A 109 4.83 4.48 9.31
N ARG A 110 5.25 3.21 9.24
CA ARG A 110 6.59 2.79 9.69
C ARG A 110 7.71 3.27 8.78
N LEU A 111 7.46 3.40 7.48
CA LEU A 111 8.40 4.01 6.53
C LEU A 111 8.59 5.50 6.83
N GLU A 112 7.51 6.23 7.14
CA GLU A 112 7.54 7.66 7.40
C GLU A 112 8.22 8.01 8.74
N THR A 113 7.96 7.23 9.79
CA THR A 113 8.54 7.49 11.12
C THR A 113 9.97 7.02 11.25
N GLY A 114 10.47 6.15 10.34
CA GLY A 114 11.80 5.56 10.41
C GLY A 114 12.08 4.81 11.73
N ASP A 115 11.00 4.44 12.44
CA ASP A 115 10.89 3.95 13.81
C ASP A 115 12.03 4.39 14.77
N GLN A 116 11.86 5.56 15.41
CA GLN A 116 12.57 5.86 16.66
C GLN A 116 12.06 4.94 17.78
N PRO A 117 12.96 4.40 18.63
CA PRO A 117 12.64 3.44 19.69
C PRO A 117 11.75 4.01 20.82
#